data_AF-A0AAU7TBK2-F1
#
_entry.id   AF-A0AAU7TBK2-F1
#
_cell.length_a   1.000
_cell.length_b   1.000
_cell.length_c   1.000
_cell.angle_alpha   90.00
_cell.angle_beta   90.00
_cell.angle_gamma   90.00
#
_symmetry.space_group_name_H-M   'P 1'
#
loop_
_entity.id
_entity.type
_entity.pdbx_description
1 polymer ?
#
loop_
_entity_poly.entity_id
_entity_poly.type
_entity_poly.pdbx_seq_one_letter_code
_entity_poly.pdbx_strand_id
1 'polypeptide(L)'
;MSDHRTAGTLYHLLTKNEHRGELLLPLAELRNRYPDLYERHAAKYAGRHAAMTQPVPPLDCTWEDVVFLSPVHPAPLFAALQRSGRKVGQPEPATLDAGRLDPARCVIKLMRHGTDGHYPDQPDEHDYLPLTTATLRAVNRVTIDAVARLEQLQPNDPWLPWVDVPHVLHRGPIPFDWFDRPNAARAGN
;
A
#
# COMPACT_ATOMS: atom_id res chain seq x y z
N MET A 1 26.23 8.05 -17.60
CA MET A 1 24.95 8.46 -16.98
C MET A 1 24.83 7.68 -15.69
N SER A 2 24.97 8.32 -14.53
CA SER A 2 24.91 7.62 -13.23
C SER A 2 23.55 6.96 -13.06
N ASP A 3 23.54 5.65 -12.87
CA ASP A 3 22.38 4.83 -12.52
C ASP A 3 21.85 5.32 -11.16
N HIS A 4 20.92 6.29 -11.18
CA HIS A 4 20.30 6.83 -9.98
C HIS A 4 19.18 5.88 -9.54
N ARG A 5 19.58 4.71 -9.04
CA ARG A 5 18.64 3.81 -8.37
C ARG A 5 18.09 4.49 -7.12
N THR A 6 16.78 4.37 -6.92
CA THR A 6 16.14 4.83 -5.69
C THR A 6 16.57 3.94 -4.53
N ALA A 7 17.10 4.52 -3.46
CA ALA A 7 17.50 3.77 -2.28
C ALA A 7 16.39 3.82 -1.21
N GLY A 8 15.93 2.64 -0.76
CA GLY A 8 15.00 2.52 0.36
C GLY A 8 14.27 1.18 0.38
N THR A 9 13.59 0.90 1.48
CA THR A 9 12.77 -0.30 1.66
C THR A 9 11.30 0.05 1.51
N LEU A 10 10.59 -0.77 0.74
CA LEU A 10 9.14 -0.74 0.60
C LEU A 10 8.54 -1.99 1.25
N TYR A 11 7.28 -1.87 1.69
CA TYR A 11 6.58 -2.90 2.43
C TYR A 11 5.29 -3.29 1.72
N HIS A 12 4.98 -4.58 1.73
CA HIS A 12 3.71 -5.10 1.25
C HIS A 12 3.19 -6.20 2.17
N LEU A 13 1.91 -6.15 2.53
CA LEU A 13 1.30 -7.21 3.32
C LEU A 13 0.83 -8.34 2.40
N LEU A 14 1.60 -9.43 2.40
CA LEU A 14 1.22 -10.67 1.73
C LEU A 14 0.32 -11.50 2.65
N THR A 15 -0.96 -11.54 2.32
CA THR A 15 -1.97 -12.40 2.92
C THR A 15 -1.91 -13.80 2.32
N LYS A 16 -2.14 -14.82 3.16
CA LYS A 16 -2.15 -16.23 2.72
C LYS A 16 -3.28 -16.43 1.71
N ASN A 17 -3.00 -17.16 0.62
CA ASN A 17 -3.95 -17.53 -0.43
C ASN A 17 -4.56 -16.36 -1.23
N GLU A 18 -3.97 -15.17 -1.17
CA GLU A 18 -4.44 -13.99 -1.93
C GLU A 18 -3.60 -13.69 -3.18
N HIS A 19 -2.69 -14.60 -3.54
CA HIS A 19 -1.88 -14.51 -4.75
C HIS A 19 -1.77 -15.88 -5.44
N ARG A 20 -1.53 -15.86 -6.76
CA ARG A 20 -1.28 -17.05 -7.58
C ARG A 20 -0.24 -16.74 -8.65
N GLY A 21 0.69 -17.67 -8.87
CA GLY A 21 1.80 -17.51 -9.82
C GLY A 21 2.98 -16.74 -9.25
N GLU A 22 3.85 -16.26 -10.15
CA GLU A 22 5.16 -15.69 -9.82
C GLU A 22 5.16 -14.16 -9.72
N LEU A 23 4.02 -13.53 -10.01
CA LEU A 23 3.87 -12.07 -10.06
C LEU A 23 2.79 -11.62 -9.06
N LEU A 24 3.08 -10.53 -8.35
CA LEU A 24 2.08 -9.70 -7.70
C LEU A 24 1.39 -8.84 -8.78
N LEU A 25 0.14 -9.18 -9.09
CA LEU A 25 -0.61 -8.55 -10.16
C LEU A 25 -1.45 -7.35 -9.64
N PRO A 26 -1.61 -6.28 -10.43
CA PRO A 26 -2.66 -5.29 -10.20
C PRO A 26 -4.05 -5.92 -10.29
N LEU A 27 -5.04 -5.21 -9.75
CA LEU A 27 -6.41 -5.70 -9.69
C LEU A 27 -7.03 -5.89 -11.08
N ALA A 28 -6.73 -5.01 -12.04
CA ALA A 28 -7.18 -5.14 -13.44
C ALA A 28 -6.71 -6.46 -14.09
N GLU A 29 -5.46 -6.85 -13.84
CA GLU A 29 -4.90 -8.09 -14.38
C GLU A 29 -5.44 -9.35 -13.68
N LEU A 30 -5.70 -9.26 -12.36
CA LEU A 30 -6.36 -10.34 -11.62
C LEU A 30 -7.72 -10.68 -12.24
N ARG A 31 -8.49 -9.68 -12.69
CA ARG A 31 -9.82 -9.89 -13.29
C ARG A 31 -9.79 -10.91 -14.44
N ASN A 32 -8.74 -10.85 -15.25
CA ASN A 32 -8.60 -11.68 -16.44
C ASN A 32 -7.89 -13.01 -16.16
N ARG A 33 -6.85 -13.01 -15.31
CA ARG A 33 -6.05 -14.21 -15.02
C ARG A 33 -6.64 -15.10 -13.93
N TYR A 34 -7.14 -14.50 -12.85
CA TYR A 34 -7.59 -15.19 -11.65
C TYR A 34 -8.87 -14.53 -11.11
N PRO A 35 -10.02 -14.69 -11.79
CA PRO A 35 -11.28 -14.02 -11.43
C PRO A 35 -11.70 -14.24 -9.97
N ASP A 36 -11.42 -15.43 -9.42
CA ASP A 36 -11.70 -15.77 -8.03
C ASP A 36 -10.89 -14.92 -7.04
N LEU A 37 -9.64 -14.59 -7.38
CA LEU A 37 -8.81 -13.68 -6.59
C LEU A 37 -9.26 -12.23 -6.78
N TYR A 38 -9.62 -11.85 -8.00
CA TYR A 38 -10.17 -10.52 -8.28
C TYR A 38 -11.39 -10.23 -7.40
N GLU A 39 -12.37 -11.15 -7.35
CA GLU A 39 -13.59 -10.96 -6.54
C GLU A 39 -13.27 -10.73 -5.06
N ARG A 40 -12.33 -11.51 -4.50
CA ARG A 40 -11.89 -11.35 -3.11
C ARG A 40 -11.22 -10.00 -2.87
N HIS A 41 -10.33 -9.58 -3.76
CA HIS A 41 -9.64 -8.30 -3.64
C HIS A 41 -10.55 -7.11 -3.92
N ALA A 42 -11.53 -7.25 -4.82
CA ALA A 42 -12.50 -6.23 -5.15
C ALA A 42 -13.54 -6.03 -4.05
N ALA A 43 -13.80 -7.05 -3.21
CA ALA A 43 -14.76 -6.97 -2.10
C ALA A 43 -14.47 -5.82 -1.13
N LYS A 44 -13.20 -5.43 -0.93
CA LYS A 44 -12.84 -4.27 -0.08
C LYS A 44 -13.29 -2.91 -0.63
N TYR A 45 -13.63 -2.87 -1.92
CA TYR A 45 -14.20 -1.72 -2.62
C TYR A 45 -15.73 -1.78 -2.74
N ALA A 46 -16.40 -2.74 -2.07
CA ALA A 46 -17.86 -2.76 -2.02
C ALA A 46 -18.41 -1.41 -1.52
N GLY A 47 -19.38 -0.84 -2.25
CA GLY A 47 -19.92 0.50 -2.01
C GLY A 47 -19.01 1.66 -2.44
N ARG A 48 -17.82 1.38 -2.99
CA ARG A 48 -16.79 2.35 -3.42
C ARG A 48 -16.16 1.99 -4.77
N HIS A 49 -16.91 1.36 -5.67
CA HIS A 49 -16.39 0.87 -6.95
C HIS A 49 -15.75 1.97 -7.81
N ALA A 50 -16.24 3.21 -7.73
CA ALA A 50 -15.65 4.35 -8.43
C ALA A 50 -14.17 4.61 -8.05
N ALA A 51 -13.74 4.20 -6.85
CA ALA A 51 -12.34 4.31 -6.44
C ALA A 51 -11.41 3.43 -7.27
N MET A 52 -11.89 2.29 -7.80
CA MET A 52 -11.09 1.39 -8.62
C MET A 52 -10.75 1.99 -9.99
N THR A 53 -11.64 2.81 -10.53
CA THR A 53 -11.45 3.49 -11.83
C THR A 53 -10.88 4.89 -11.69
N GLN A 54 -10.47 5.28 -10.48
CA GLN A 54 -9.89 6.58 -10.22
C GLN A 54 -8.57 6.74 -10.98
N PRO A 55 -8.36 7.84 -11.72
CA PRO A 55 -7.14 8.04 -12.48
C PRO A 55 -5.92 8.22 -11.55
N VAL A 56 -4.77 7.76 -12.04
CA VAL A 56 -3.44 8.05 -11.51
C VAL A 56 -2.68 8.80 -12.61
N PRO A 57 -2.90 10.13 -12.76
CA PRO A 57 -2.44 10.86 -13.93
C PRO A 57 -0.94 10.74 -14.23
N PRO A 58 -0.02 10.78 -13.23
CA PRO A 58 1.41 10.65 -13.49
C PRO A 58 1.83 9.32 -14.13
N LEU A 59 1.00 8.28 -14.02
CA LEU A 59 1.26 6.95 -14.58
C LEU A 59 0.38 6.62 -15.79
N ASP A 60 -0.50 7.53 -16.22
CA ASP A 60 -1.45 7.31 -17.32
C ASP A 60 -2.20 5.97 -17.18
N CYS A 61 -2.75 5.74 -15.98
CA CYS A 61 -3.49 4.52 -15.64
C CYS A 61 -4.54 4.79 -14.56
N THR A 62 -5.21 3.74 -14.10
CA THR A 62 -6.19 3.80 -13.02
C THR A 62 -5.71 3.12 -11.74
N TRP A 63 -6.44 3.31 -10.66
CA TRP A 63 -6.19 2.70 -9.36
C TRP A 63 -6.13 1.16 -9.40
N GLU A 64 -6.86 0.52 -10.31
CA GLU A 64 -6.82 -0.93 -10.47
C GLU A 64 -5.61 -1.44 -11.27
N ASP A 65 -4.88 -0.56 -11.95
CA ASP A 65 -3.70 -0.89 -12.76
C ASP A 65 -2.38 -0.84 -11.96
N VAL A 66 -2.44 -0.47 -10.68
CA VAL A 66 -1.25 -0.32 -9.82
C VAL A 66 -1.20 -1.35 -8.69
N VAL A 67 0.02 -1.73 -8.33
CA VAL A 67 0.35 -2.41 -7.08
C VAL A 67 0.70 -1.37 -6.02
N PHE A 68 0.17 -1.54 -4.82
CA PHE A 68 0.39 -0.66 -3.66
C PHE A 68 1.54 -1.18 -2.82
N LEU A 69 2.55 -0.33 -2.62
CA LEU A 69 3.66 -0.56 -1.72
C LEU A 69 3.68 0.57 -0.68
N SER A 70 3.88 0.22 0.58
CA SER A 70 4.00 1.21 1.65
C SER A 70 5.47 1.61 1.81
N PRO A 71 5.80 2.91 1.85
CA PRO A 71 7.13 3.38 2.27
C PRO A 71 7.30 3.30 3.79
N VAL A 72 6.21 3.07 4.54
CA VAL A 72 6.18 3.00 6.00
C VAL A 72 6.00 1.54 6.45
N HIS A 73 6.78 1.11 7.43
CA HIS A 73 6.59 -0.19 8.06
C HIS A 73 5.20 -0.25 8.74
N PRO A 74 4.43 -1.35 8.65
CA PRO A 74 3.07 -1.42 9.19
C PRO A 74 3.01 -1.42 10.73
N ALA A 75 4.02 -1.94 11.43
CA ALA A 75 3.99 -2.12 12.89
C ALA A 75 3.51 -0.90 13.71
N PRO A 76 3.97 0.36 13.46
CA PRO A 76 3.45 1.53 14.18
C PRO A 76 1.93 1.73 14.00
N LEU A 77 1.39 1.48 12.82
CA LEU A 77 -0.05 1.60 12.52
C LEU A 77 -0.86 0.53 13.28
N PHE A 78 -0.38 -0.72 13.28
CA PHE A 78 -1.06 -1.81 13.99
C PHE A 78 -0.94 -1.69 15.50
N ALA A 79 0.18 -1.18 16.01
CA ALA A 79 0.32 -0.85 17.42
C ALA A 79 -0.67 0.26 17.84
N ALA A 80 -0.89 1.27 17.00
CA ALA A 80 -1.89 2.31 17.24
C ALA A 80 -3.33 1.74 17.26
N LEU A 81 -3.67 0.87 16.31
CA LEU A 81 -4.96 0.16 16.29
C LEU A 81 -5.18 -0.70 17.54
N GLN A 82 -4.15 -1.38 18.04
CA GLN A 82 -4.25 -2.14 19.30
C GLN A 82 -4.56 -1.22 20.49
N ARG A 83 -3.94 -0.04 20.54
CA ARG A 83 -4.20 0.96 21.58
C ARG A 83 -5.61 1.55 21.51
N SER A 84 -6.24 1.55 20.34
CA SER A 84 -7.66 1.91 20.16
C SER A 84 -8.63 0.81 20.63
N GLY A 85 -8.14 -0.29 21.23
CA GLY A 85 -8.93 -1.42 21.71
C GLY A 85 -9.26 -2.48 20.65
N ARG A 86 -8.70 -2.37 19.43
CA ARG A 86 -8.94 -3.36 18.37
C ARG A 86 -8.08 -4.60 18.55
N LYS A 87 -8.68 -5.77 18.33
CA LYS A 87 -8.00 -7.06 18.37
C LYS A 87 -7.35 -7.36 17.02
N VAL A 88 -6.21 -6.74 16.76
CA VAL A 88 -5.41 -6.96 15.54
C VAL A 88 -4.07 -7.61 15.87
N GLY A 89 -3.59 -8.48 14.98
CA GLY A 89 -2.23 -9.04 15.07
C GLY A 89 -1.17 -8.02 14.63
N GLN A 90 0.10 -8.37 14.81
CA GLN A 90 1.23 -7.63 14.26
C GLN A 90 1.64 -8.29 12.94
N PRO A 91 1.39 -7.67 11.79
CA PRO A 91 1.73 -8.28 10.52
C PRO A 91 3.24 -8.17 10.26
N GLU A 92 3.81 -9.23 9.72
CA GLU A 92 5.18 -9.21 9.20
C GLU A 92 5.10 -8.94 7.68
N PRO A 93 5.46 -7.72 7.22
CA PRO A 93 5.41 -7.40 5.80
C PRO A 93 6.50 -8.13 5.03
N ALA A 94 6.23 -8.43 3.77
CA ALA A 94 7.30 -8.66 2.82
C ALA A 94 7.97 -7.31 2.48
N THR A 95 9.28 -7.33 2.25
CA THR A 95 10.05 -6.13 1.92
C THR A 95 10.57 -6.17 0.50
N LEU A 96 10.65 -5.02 -0.16
CA LEU A 96 11.19 -4.86 -1.50
C LEU A 96 12.20 -3.70 -1.50
N ASP A 97 13.35 -3.91 -2.14
CA ASP A 97 14.32 -2.83 -2.41
C ASP A 97 13.77 -1.92 -3.52
N ALA A 98 13.52 -0.65 -3.19
CA ALA A 98 12.99 0.34 -4.12
C ALA A 98 13.87 0.50 -5.38
N GLY A 99 15.16 0.19 -5.28
CA GLY A 99 16.11 0.24 -6.40
C GLY A 99 15.87 -0.82 -7.48
N ARG A 100 14.98 -1.79 -7.24
CA ARG A 100 14.54 -2.78 -8.23
C ARG A 100 13.40 -2.26 -9.11
N LEU A 101 12.68 -1.24 -8.67
CA LEU A 101 11.56 -0.68 -9.44
C LEU A 101 12.07 0.27 -10.51
N ASP A 102 11.38 0.30 -11.65
CA ASP A 102 11.52 1.36 -12.64
C ASP A 102 10.82 2.63 -12.14
N PRO A 103 11.53 3.73 -11.84
CA PRO A 103 10.91 4.96 -11.37
C PRO A 103 9.89 5.55 -12.36
N ALA A 104 10.00 5.29 -13.66
CA ALA A 104 9.05 5.76 -14.66
C ALA A 104 7.68 5.04 -14.57
N ARG A 105 7.63 3.90 -13.88
CA ARG A 105 6.39 3.15 -13.60
C ARG A 105 5.88 3.41 -12.18
N CYS A 106 6.51 4.33 -11.44
CA CYS A 106 6.21 4.58 -10.04
C CYS A 106 5.81 6.03 -9.78
N VAL A 107 4.89 6.20 -8.83
CA VAL A 107 4.61 7.49 -8.22
C VAL A 107 4.38 7.30 -6.72
N ILE A 108 4.82 8.24 -5.90
CA ILE A 108 4.40 8.31 -4.50
C ILE A 108 3.10 9.10 -4.48
N LYS A 109 2.01 8.48 -4.04
CA LYS A 109 0.77 9.15 -3.72
C LYS A 109 0.74 9.53 -2.25
N LEU A 110 0.65 10.82 -1.96
CA LEU A 110 0.32 11.34 -0.65
C LEU A 110 -1.17 11.08 -0.39
N MET A 111 -1.46 10.46 0.75
CA MET A 111 -2.82 10.14 1.14
C MET A 111 -3.26 11.16 2.18
N ARG A 112 -4.45 11.75 1.99
CA ARG A 112 -5.07 12.69 2.93
C ARG A 112 -6.35 12.04 3.42
N HIS A 113 -6.53 11.89 4.74
CA HIS A 113 -7.83 11.52 5.26
C HIS A 113 -8.79 12.72 5.08
N GLY A 114 -10.01 12.45 4.67
CA GLY A 114 -11.04 13.47 4.53
C GLY A 114 -11.49 14.01 5.88
N THR A 115 -12.40 14.99 5.83
CA THR A 115 -12.87 15.74 7.00
C THR A 115 -13.43 14.85 8.11
N ASP A 116 -14.08 13.73 7.75
CA ASP A 116 -14.62 12.76 8.71
C ASP A 116 -13.60 11.67 9.12
N GLY A 117 -12.36 11.73 8.61
CA GLY A 117 -11.26 10.81 8.98
C GLY A 117 -11.37 9.37 8.47
N HIS A 118 -12.47 9.02 7.80
CA HIS A 118 -12.81 7.65 7.43
C HIS A 118 -12.48 7.25 6.00
N TYR A 119 -12.32 8.20 5.08
CA TYR A 119 -12.04 7.96 3.66
C TYR A 119 -11.04 8.99 3.15
N PRO A 120 -10.24 8.68 2.11
CA PRO A 120 -9.30 9.65 1.60
C PRO A 120 -10.01 10.73 0.77
N ASP A 121 -9.47 11.95 0.78
CA ASP A 121 -9.93 13.02 -0.10
C ASP A 121 -9.69 12.69 -1.58
N GLN A 122 -10.43 13.39 -2.45
CA GLN A 122 -10.13 13.37 -3.88
C GLN A 122 -8.72 13.95 -4.08
N PRO A 123 -7.84 13.25 -4.82
CA PRO A 123 -6.49 13.72 -5.00
C PRO A 123 -6.45 14.90 -5.97
N ASP A 124 -5.46 15.74 -5.79
CA ASP A 124 -5.07 16.76 -6.76
C ASP A 124 -3.62 16.53 -7.22
N GLU A 125 -3.14 17.37 -8.13
CA GLU A 125 -1.80 17.22 -8.72
C GLU A 125 -0.67 17.29 -7.69
N HIS A 126 -0.87 17.93 -6.54
CA HIS A 126 0.12 18.06 -5.48
C HIS A 126 0.22 16.83 -4.59
N ASP A 127 -0.71 15.88 -4.73
CA ASP A 127 -0.68 14.61 -4.00
C ASP A 127 0.25 13.58 -4.63
N TYR A 128 1.02 13.95 -5.65
CA TYR A 128 1.89 13.03 -6.38
C TYR A 128 3.34 13.51 -6.38
N LEU A 129 4.24 12.65 -5.91
CA LEU A 129 5.68 12.89 -5.96
C LEU A 129 6.36 11.81 -6.83
N PRO A 130 7.42 12.16 -7.60
CA PRO A 130 8.21 11.16 -8.31
C PRO A 130 8.90 10.21 -7.31
N LEU A 131 9.11 8.95 -7.70
CA LEU A 131 9.89 8.03 -6.89
C LEU A 131 11.39 8.33 -7.02
N THR A 132 11.97 8.92 -5.99
CA THR A 132 13.40 9.20 -5.86
C THR A 132 13.86 8.83 -4.45
N THR A 133 15.18 8.70 -4.23
CA THR A 133 15.72 8.50 -2.87
C THR A 133 15.30 9.62 -1.91
N ALA A 134 15.28 10.87 -2.37
CA ALA A 134 14.93 12.02 -1.55
C ALA A 134 13.44 12.02 -1.16
N THR A 135 12.56 11.84 -2.14
CA THR A 135 11.10 11.82 -1.90
C THR A 135 10.70 10.60 -1.06
N LEU A 136 11.27 9.42 -1.32
CA LEU A 136 11.02 8.23 -0.51
C LEU A 136 11.46 8.43 0.95
N ARG A 137 12.65 9.00 1.18
CA ARG A 137 13.13 9.30 2.54
C ARG A 137 12.20 10.28 3.28
N ALA A 138 11.60 11.23 2.56
CA ALA A 138 10.70 12.21 3.16
C ALA A 138 9.39 11.58 3.68
N VAL A 139 8.97 10.43 3.12
CA VAL A 139 7.66 9.82 3.40
C VAL A 139 7.73 8.43 4.05
N ASN A 140 8.92 7.95 4.42
CA ASN A 140 9.10 6.58 4.93
C ASN A 140 8.82 6.41 6.44
N ARG A 141 8.20 7.40 7.07
CA ARG A 141 7.81 7.35 8.49
C ARG A 141 6.34 7.64 8.63
N VAL A 142 5.70 6.97 9.59
CA VAL A 142 4.35 7.31 10.01
C VAL A 142 4.34 8.71 10.63
N THR A 143 3.30 9.50 10.34
CA THR A 143 3.11 10.81 10.97
C THR A 143 2.50 10.64 12.36
N ILE A 144 2.70 11.64 13.23
CA ILE A 144 2.07 11.66 14.55
C ILE A 144 0.54 11.71 14.41
N ASP A 145 0.04 12.47 13.43
CA ASP A 145 -1.39 12.61 13.17
C ASP A 145 -2.05 11.29 12.76
N ALA A 146 -1.39 10.49 11.90
CA ALA A 146 -1.89 9.17 11.52
C ALA A 146 -1.97 8.22 12.72
N VAL A 147 -0.98 8.27 13.62
CA VAL A 147 -1.01 7.49 14.87
C VAL A 147 -2.16 7.96 15.78
N ALA A 148 -2.27 9.27 16.02
CA ALA A 148 -3.30 9.84 16.88
C ALA A 148 -4.72 9.52 16.39
N ARG A 149 -4.96 9.62 15.07
CA ARG A 149 -6.23 9.25 14.45
C ARG A 149 -6.59 7.79 14.70
N LEU A 150 -5.63 6.88 14.51
CA LEU A 150 -5.86 5.45 14.71
C LEU A 150 -6.18 5.11 16.16
N GLU A 151 -5.53 5.77 17.12
CA GLU A 151 -5.77 5.58 18.55
C GLU A 151 -7.15 6.06 19.00
N GLN A 152 -7.74 7.03 18.31
CA GLN A 152 -9.02 7.65 18.64
C GLN A 152 -10.24 6.96 18.01
N LEU A 153 -10.03 5.94 17.18
CA LEU A 153 -11.11 5.23 16.50
C LEU A 153 -12.10 4.62 17.48
N GLN A 154 -13.39 4.83 17.21
CA GLN A 154 -14.50 4.22 17.93
C GLN A 154 -14.76 2.78 17.45
N PRO A 155 -15.49 1.95 18.23
CA PRO A 155 -15.71 0.53 17.88
C PRO A 155 -16.24 0.30 16.46
N ASN A 156 -17.15 1.17 16.00
CA ASN A 156 -17.82 1.05 14.70
C ASN A 156 -17.10 1.75 13.55
N ASP A 157 -16.02 2.49 13.83
CA ASP A 157 -15.29 3.21 12.79
C ASP A 157 -14.56 2.21 11.87
N PRO A 158 -14.43 2.51 10.58
CA PRO A 158 -13.60 1.72 9.68
C PRO A 158 -12.12 1.83 10.11
N TRP A 159 -11.39 0.72 10.06
CA TRP A 159 -10.01 0.69 10.59
C TRP A 159 -9.01 1.42 9.71
N LEU A 160 -9.26 1.45 8.40
CA LEU A 160 -8.37 1.90 7.30
C LEU A 160 -7.03 2.49 7.77
N PRO A 161 -6.04 1.63 8.10
CA PRO A 161 -4.80 2.08 8.73
C PRO A 161 -3.93 2.95 7.82
N TRP A 162 -4.23 2.94 6.52
CA TRP A 162 -3.44 3.56 5.47
C TRP A 162 -4.12 4.77 4.81
N VAL A 163 -5.24 5.27 5.35
CA VAL A 163 -6.03 6.34 4.72
C VAL A 163 -5.28 7.68 4.61
N ASP A 164 -4.26 7.89 5.44
CA ASP A 164 -3.40 9.08 5.50
C ASP A 164 -1.89 8.72 5.50
N VAL A 165 -1.57 7.52 5.02
CA VAL A 165 -0.19 7.04 4.89
C VAL A 165 0.18 7.07 3.41
N PRO A 166 1.30 7.70 3.01
CA PRO A 166 1.73 7.71 1.61
C PRO A 166 1.92 6.30 1.05
N HIS A 167 1.70 6.12 -0.27
CA HIS A 167 1.95 4.85 -0.96
C HIS A 167 2.83 5.07 -2.18
N VAL A 168 3.74 4.14 -2.44
CA VAL A 168 4.34 3.97 -3.76
C VAL A 168 3.36 3.15 -4.59
N LEU A 169 2.84 3.75 -5.65
CA LEU A 169 2.03 3.10 -6.67
C LEU A 169 2.95 2.66 -7.80
N HIS A 170 2.97 1.38 -8.13
CA HIS A 170 3.70 0.84 -9.28
C HIS A 170 2.73 0.33 -10.34
N ARG A 171 2.78 0.88 -11.56
CA ARG A 171 1.91 0.44 -12.67
C ARG A 171 2.34 -0.93 -13.17
N GLY A 172 1.41 -1.89 -13.20
CA GLY A 172 1.64 -3.25 -13.67
C GLY A 172 2.28 -4.18 -12.62
N PRO A 173 2.62 -5.41 -13.04
CA PRO A 173 2.95 -6.49 -12.12
C PRO A 173 4.37 -6.38 -11.56
N ILE A 174 4.58 -6.94 -10.37
CA ILE A 174 5.89 -7.01 -9.70
C ILE A 174 6.26 -8.47 -9.44
N PRO A 175 7.47 -8.92 -9.81
CA PRO A 175 7.93 -10.28 -9.50
C PRO A 175 7.98 -10.58 -8.00
N PHE A 176 7.51 -11.75 -7.57
CA PHE A 176 7.53 -12.14 -6.16
C PHE A 176 8.94 -12.41 -5.62
N ASP A 177 9.87 -12.81 -6.48
CA ASP A 177 11.28 -13.04 -6.13
C ASP A 177 12.05 -11.74 -5.81
N TRP A 178 11.43 -10.57 -6.05
CA TRP A 178 11.95 -9.28 -5.60
C TRP A 178 11.61 -8.97 -4.15
N PHE A 179 10.73 -9.77 -3.53
CA PHE A 179 10.33 -9.57 -2.14
C PHE A 179 11.07 -10.52 -1.21
N ASP A 180 11.72 -9.95 -0.20
CA ASP A 180 12.20 -10.69 0.95
C ASP A 180 11.02 -10.94 1.91
N ARG A 181 10.75 -12.20 2.20
CA ARG A 181 9.68 -12.60 3.12
C ARG A 181 10.27 -12.90 4.50
N PRO A 182 9.60 -12.52 5.59
CA PRO A 182 9.92 -13.02 6.91
C PRO A 182 9.91 -14.56 6.86
N ASN A 183 10.97 -15.18 7.36
CA ASN A 183 11.11 -16.62 7.32
C ASN A 183 10.01 -17.25 8.18
N ALA A 184 9.13 -18.07 7.60
CA ALA A 184 8.03 -18.74 8.32
C ALA A 184 8.51 -19.72 9.42
N ALA A 185 9.82 -19.95 9.52
CA ALA A 185 10.46 -20.76 10.55
C ALA A 185 10.66 -19.97 11.86
N ARG A 186 9.58 -19.63 12.57
CA ARG A 186 9.60 -19.28 14.01
C ARG A 186 8.25 -19.23 14.74
N ALA A 187 7.18 -19.77 14.15
CA ALA A 187 5.93 -20.03 14.87
C ALA A 187 5.72 -21.55 14.98
N GLY A 188 6.45 -22.16 15.91
CA GLY A 188 6.41 -23.61 16.12
C GLY A 188 7.45 -24.06 17.14
N ASN A 189 7.22 -23.71 18.41
CA ASN A 189 7.45 -24.59 19.57
C ASN A 189 6.69 -24.05 20.78
#